data_AF-U1Q1L1-F1
#
_entry.id   AF-U1Q1L1-F1
#
_cell.length_a   1.000
_cell.length_b   1.000
_cell.length_c   1.000
_cell.angle_alpha   90.00
_cell.angle_beta   90.00
_cell.angle_gamma   90.00
#
_symmetry.space_group_name_H-M   'P 1'
#
loop_
_entity.id
_entity.type
_entity.pdbx_description
1 polymer ?
#
loop_
_entity_poly.entity_id
_entity_poly.type
_entity_poly.pdbx_seq_one_letter_code
_entity_poly.pdbx_strand_id
1 'polypeptide(L)' 'MEIDAEMRRKIVVSISSVAVFVFVFIGVGIVYGPELPSQGGLALVGAIVLFIFGMA' A
#
# COMPACT_ATOMS: atom_id res chain seq x y z
N MET A 1 -3.96 -21.91 -19.10
CA MET A 1 -5.06 -21.81 -18.11
C MET A 1 -5.91 -20.63 -18.51
N GLU A 2 -7.19 -20.84 -18.81
CA GLU A 2 -8.12 -19.76 -19.13
C GLU A 2 -8.60 -19.18 -17.80
N ILE A 3 -8.18 -17.95 -17.49
CA ILE A 3 -8.60 -17.28 -16.25
C ILE A 3 -9.97 -16.68 -16.49
N ASP A 4 -10.96 -17.15 -15.75
CA ASP A 4 -12.31 -16.56 -15.72
C ASP A 4 -12.24 -15.04 -15.51
N ALA A 5 -13.07 -14.28 -16.23
CA ALA A 5 -13.12 -12.83 -16.15
C ALA A 5 -13.35 -12.31 -14.72
N GLU A 6 -14.11 -13.04 -13.90
CA GLU A 6 -14.34 -12.72 -12.50
C GLU A 6 -13.07 -12.91 -11.66
N MET A 7 -12.35 -14.02 -11.85
CA MET A 7 -11.06 -14.25 -11.20
C MET A 7 -10.04 -13.20 -11.60
N ARG A 8 -9.98 -12.85 -12.90
CA ARG A 8 -9.08 -11.81 -13.39
C ARG A 8 -9.35 -10.47 -12.72
N ARG A 9 -10.62 -10.11 -12.51
CA ARG A 9 -11.00 -8.88 -11.79
C ARG A 9 -10.52 -8.91 -10.33
N LYS A 10 -10.73 -10.01 -9.62
CA LYS A 10 -10.27 -10.17 -8.22
C LYS A 10 -8.75 -10.03 -8.09
N ILE A 11 -8.00 -10.65 -9.01
CA ILE A 11 -6.53 -10.55 -9.07
C ILE A 11 -6.12 -9.10 -9.31
N VAL A 12 -6.71 -8.42 -10.29
CA VAL A 12 -6.39 -7.02 -10.61
C VAL A 12 -6.66 -6.11 -9.41
N VAL A 13 -7.79 -6.30 -8.72
CA VAL A 13 -8.12 -5.53 -7.51
C VAL A 13 -7.06 -5.77 -6.43
N SER A 14 -6.75 -7.03 -6.12
CA SER A 14 -5.74 -7.37 -5.11
C SER A 14 -4.37 -6.76 -5.41
N ILE A 15 -3.89 -6.93 -6.66
CA ILE A 15 -2.62 -6.35 -7.10
C ILE A 15 -2.65 -4.83 -7.00
N SER A 16 -3.75 -4.20 -7.42
CA SER A 16 -3.88 -2.75 -7.38
C SER A 16 -3.83 -2.20 -5.95
N SER A 17 -4.49 -2.86 -4.99
CA SER A 17 -4.44 -2.47 -3.58
C SER A 17 -3.02 -2.55 -3.02
N VAL A 18 -2.30 -3.63 -3.31
CA VAL A 18 -0.90 -3.79 -2.89
C VAL A 18 0.00 -2.74 -3.54
N ALA A 19 -0.19 -2.48 -4.84
CA ALA A 19 0.59 -1.47 -5.55
C ALA A 19 0.40 -0.07 -4.93
N VAL A 20 -0.85 0.32 -4.66
CA VAL A 20 -1.16 1.59 -3.99
C VAL A 20 -0.44 1.68 -2.65
N PHE A 21 -0.47 0.61 -1.85
CA PHE A 21 0.20 0.58 -0.56
C PHE A 21 1.73 0.76 -0.67
N VAL A 22 2.35 0.10 -1.64
CA VAL A 22 3.78 0.27 -1.93
C VAL A 22 4.10 1.72 -2.33
N PHE A 23 3.27 2.35 -3.15
CA PHE A 23 3.45 3.76 -3.52
C PHE A 23 3.41 4.69 -2.31
N VAL A 24 2.56 4.41 -1.31
CA VAL A 24 2.53 5.19 -0.07
C VAL A 24 3.87 5.08 0.67
N PHE A 25 4.46 3.88 0.77
CA PHE A 25 5.78 3.71 1.40
C PHE A 25 6.90 4.42 0.64
N ILE A 26 6.89 4.37 -0.69
CA ILE A 26 7.83 5.13 -1.51
C ILE A 26 7.67 6.63 -1.24
N GLY A 27 6.43 7.13 -1.19
CA GLY A 27 6.15 8.53 -0.86
C GLY A 27 6.67 8.93 0.51
N VAL A 28 6.47 8.09 1.52
CA VAL A 28 7.03 8.31 2.88
C VAL A 28 8.56 8.37 2.83
N GLY A 29 9.21 7.46 2.10
CA GLY A 29 10.66 7.49 1.92
C GLY A 29 11.16 8.76 1.23
N ILE A 30 10.43 9.26 0.22
CA ILE A 30 10.75 10.51 -0.48
C ILE A 30 10.61 11.72 0.46
N VAL A 31 9.54 11.77 1.26
CA VAL A 31 9.22 12.91 2.13
C VAL A 31 10.14 12.98 3.35
N TYR A 32 10.42 11.84 3.99
CA TYR A 32 11.13 11.80 5.28
C TYR A 32 12.59 11.35 5.17
N GLY A 33 13.01 10.80 4.02
CA GLY A 33 14.36 10.31 3.82
C GLY A 33 14.67 9.01 4.58
N PRO A 34 15.89 8.46 4.40
CA PRO A 34 16.29 7.16 4.94
C PRO A 34 16.44 7.13 6.46
N GLU A 35 16.73 8.27 7.07
CA GLU A 35 16.90 8.42 8.54
C GLU A 35 15.55 8.31 9.29
N LEU A 36 14.41 8.44 8.59
CA LEU A 36 13.06 8.24 9.12
C LEU A 36 12.87 8.84 10.53
N PRO A 37 12.94 10.17 10.68
CA PRO A 37 12.72 10.83 11.97
C PRO A 37 11.35 10.45 12.56
N SER A 38 11.11 10.74 13.84
CA SER A 38 9.88 10.32 14.55
C SER A 38 8.57 10.56 13.78
N GLN A 39 8.48 11.67 13.05
CA GLN A 39 7.34 11.99 12.18
C GLN A 39 7.18 11.01 11.01
N GLY A 40 8.29 10.59 10.38
CA GLY A 40 8.28 9.58 9.32
C GLY A 40 7.94 8.18 9.84
N GLY A 41 8.41 7.84 11.04
CA GLY A 41 7.99 6.62 11.73
C GLY A 41 6.48 6.59 11.99
N LEU A 42 5.91 7.70 12.47
CA LEU A 42 4.46 7.85 12.63
C LEU A 42 3.72 7.79 11.30
N ALA A 43 4.27 8.37 10.23
CA ALA A 43 3.69 8.30 8.90
C ALA A 43 3.63 6.85 8.36
N LEU A 44 4.68 6.04 8.59
CA LEU A 44 4.67 4.62 8.25
C LEU A 44 3.59 3.84 9.01
N VAL A 45 3.51 4.04 10.33
CA VAL A 45 2.48 3.39 11.16
C VAL A 45 1.08 3.82 10.70
N GLY A 46 0.87 5.11 10.44
CA GLY A 46 -0.38 5.63 9.91
C GLY A 46 -0.75 5.06 8.55
N ALA A 47 0.23 4.87 7.65
CA ALA A 47 0.01 4.22 6.35
C ALA A 47 -0.44 2.76 6.51
N ILE A 48 0.18 2.00 7.42
CA ILE A 48 -0.22 0.62 7.72
C ILE A 48 -1.65 0.58 8.26
N VAL A 49 -1.97 1.46 9.22
CA VAL A 49 -3.31 1.58 9.80
C VAL A 49 -4.33 1.88 8.70
N LEU A 50 -4.08 2.90 7.86
CA LEU A 50 -4.95 3.24 6.73
C LEU A 50 -5.17 2.07 5.77
N PHE A 51 -4.13 1.29 5.48
CA PHE A 51 -4.25 0.11 4.63
C PHE A 51 -5.13 -0.98 5.24
N ILE A 52 -4.97 -1.25 6.54
CA ILE A 52 -5.82 -2.20 7.27
C ILE A 52 -7.28 -1.74 7.24
N PHE A 53 -7.54 -0.46 7.52
CA PHE A 53 -8.89 0.09 7.46
C PHE A 53 -9.49 0.08 6.05
N GLY A 54 -8.66 0.26 5.01
CA GLY A 54 -9.11 0.16 3.62
C GLY A 54 -9.44 -1.27 3.16
N MET A 55 -9.04 -2.29 3.93
CA MET A 55 -9.35 -3.70 3.68
C MET A 55 -10.58 -4.20 4.46
N ALA A 56 -11.02 -3.47 5.49
CA ALA A 56 -12.20 -3.78 6.29
C ALA A 56 -13.49 -3.43 5.55
#